data_AF-A0A554N5V2-F1
#
_entry.id   AF-A0A554N5V2-F1
#
_cell.length_a   1.000
_cell.length_b   1.000
_cell.length_c   1.000
_cell.angle_alpha   90.00
_cell.angle_beta   90.00
_cell.angle_gamma   90.00
#
_symmetry.space_group_name_H-M   'P 1'
#
loop_
_entity.id
_entity.type
_entity.pdbx_description
1 polymer ?
#
loop_
_entity_poly.entity_id
_entity_poly.type
_entity_poly.pdbx_seq_one_letter_code
_entity_poly.pdbx_strand_id
1 'polypeptide(L)'
;MTKLKRPLIRTSQLALALAACMAATPAAPSANAATGTESPSAAARLSEIAQRYEVGDELSASDERFIKKTGTPASGSALLGTAANCFNTLRTGGVNGRGRVEGCHGSVIGSGITNSWRTGYTATGNSQVRKLRAAEHIRAYGLVGSGGFGVVYSRDVSSGILNTRSHQFSRSATFKALAAYVTVQYDATFWTSRGSFSVVGG
;
A
#
# COMPACT_ATOMS: atom_id res chain seq x y z
N MET A 1 14.29 57.54 50.78
CA MET A 1 14.23 58.91 50.23
C MET A 1 14.66 58.82 48.76
N THR A 2 13.92 59.15 47.70
CA THR A 2 12.67 59.88 47.52
C THR A 2 12.17 59.62 46.09
N LYS A 3 10.90 59.21 45.95
CA LYS A 3 9.87 59.45 44.90
C LYS A 3 10.26 59.48 43.40
N LEU A 4 9.67 58.63 42.54
CA LEU A 4 8.31 58.69 41.93
C LEU A 4 8.29 59.52 40.62
N LYS A 5 7.81 58.92 39.51
CA LYS A 5 6.75 59.44 38.62
C LYS A 5 6.63 58.63 37.31
N ARG A 6 5.49 57.95 37.15
CA ARG A 6 4.81 57.77 35.84
C ARG A 6 3.99 59.04 35.53
N PRO A 7 3.78 59.39 34.25
CA PRO A 7 2.43 59.31 33.65
C PRO A 7 2.48 58.82 32.17
N LEU A 8 1.57 57.99 31.62
CA LEU A 8 0.14 58.14 31.27
C LEU A 8 -0.16 59.22 30.20
N ILE A 9 -0.71 58.80 29.04
CA ILE A 9 -1.66 59.45 28.08
C ILE A 9 -1.63 58.59 26.78
N ARG A 10 -2.61 57.73 26.43
CA ARG A 10 -3.96 57.92 25.81
C ARG A 10 -3.99 58.70 24.49
N THR A 11 -4.37 58.03 23.39
CA THR A 11 -5.33 58.42 22.31
C THR A 11 -5.20 57.39 21.17
N SER A 12 -6.20 56.56 20.87
CA SER A 12 -7.44 56.85 20.10
C SER A 12 -7.18 57.27 18.66
N GLN A 13 -7.22 56.33 17.70
CA GLN A 13 -7.78 56.62 16.37
C GLN A 13 -8.69 55.47 15.92
N LEU A 14 -9.98 55.80 15.95
CA LEU A 14 -11.05 55.21 15.17
C LEU A 14 -10.77 55.52 13.68
N ALA A 15 -10.86 54.53 12.81
CA ALA A 15 -11.14 54.76 11.40
C ALA A 15 -12.25 53.80 10.97
N LEU A 16 -13.43 54.40 10.78
CA LEU A 16 -14.62 53.82 10.20
C LEU A 16 -14.43 53.86 8.68
N ALA A 17 -14.61 52.74 7.97
CA ALA A 17 -14.85 52.77 6.54
C ALA A 17 -15.86 51.68 6.13
N LEU A 18 -16.84 52.17 5.39
CA LEU A 18 -18.14 51.63 5.02
C LEU A 18 -18.08 50.40 4.11
N ALA A 19 -19.18 49.65 4.13
CA ALA A 19 -19.45 48.40 3.44
C ALA A 19 -19.53 48.51 1.90
N ALA A 20 -19.22 47.39 1.24
CA ALA A 20 -19.81 47.02 -0.06
C ALA A 20 -20.36 45.59 0.05
N CYS A 21 -21.69 45.48 0.04
CA CYS A 21 -22.42 44.22 -0.16
C CYS A 21 -22.18 43.71 -1.58
N MET A 22 -21.63 42.51 -1.72
CA MET A 22 -21.80 41.67 -2.90
C MET A 22 -22.12 40.25 -2.42
N ALA A 23 -23.24 39.74 -2.91
CA ALA A 23 -23.94 38.57 -2.42
C ALA A 23 -23.08 37.30 -2.44
N ALA A 24 -23.08 36.58 -1.33
CA ALA A 24 -22.66 35.19 -1.27
C ALA A 24 -23.72 34.33 -1.97
N THR A 25 -23.40 33.81 -3.16
CA THR A 25 -24.06 32.61 -3.68
C THR A 25 -23.39 31.38 -3.07
N PRO A 26 -24.13 30.49 -2.39
CA PRO A 26 -23.59 29.18 -2.04
C PRO A 26 -23.43 28.38 -3.34
N ALA A 27 -22.19 28.14 -3.75
CA ALA A 27 -21.89 27.14 -4.77
C ALA A 27 -22.29 25.77 -4.21
N ALA A 28 -23.44 25.26 -4.65
CA ALA A 28 -23.88 23.91 -4.39
C ALA A 28 -22.86 22.91 -4.95
N PRO A 29 -22.57 21.80 -4.24
CA PRO A 29 -21.79 20.71 -4.78
C PRO A 29 -22.70 19.89 -5.71
N SER A 30 -22.35 19.77 -6.99
CA SER A 30 -22.96 18.78 -7.87
C SER A 30 -21.95 18.44 -8.96
N ALA A 31 -21.20 17.36 -8.79
CA ALA A 31 -21.54 16.03 -9.31
C ALA A 31 -21.43 15.96 -10.84
N ASN A 32 -20.21 15.68 -11.32
CA ASN A 32 -19.97 14.66 -12.35
C ASN A 32 -18.47 14.37 -12.46
N ALA A 33 -17.96 13.59 -11.49
CA ALA A 33 -16.73 12.84 -11.65
C ALA A 33 -17.11 11.34 -11.62
N ALA A 34 -17.74 10.89 -12.69
CA ALA A 34 -17.89 9.51 -13.09
C ALA A 34 -17.91 9.58 -14.62
N THR A 35 -17.08 8.91 -15.39
CA THR A 35 -16.62 7.53 -15.28
C THR A 35 -15.29 7.40 -16.04
N GLY A 36 -14.18 7.37 -15.32
CA GLY A 36 -12.99 6.68 -15.80
C GLY A 36 -13.07 5.25 -15.29
N THR A 37 -13.48 4.31 -16.12
CA THR A 37 -13.37 2.87 -15.84
C THR A 37 -11.89 2.48 -15.91
N GLU A 38 -11.06 3.04 -15.02
CA GLU A 38 -9.75 2.46 -14.76
C GLU A 38 -10.02 1.10 -14.13
N SER A 39 -9.75 0.03 -14.87
CA SER A 39 -9.65 -1.29 -14.27
C SER A 39 -8.75 -1.16 -13.03
N PRO A 40 -9.15 -1.69 -11.86
CA PRO A 40 -8.31 -1.62 -10.67
C PRO A 40 -6.92 -2.12 -11.03
N SER A 41 -5.88 -1.42 -10.59
CA SER A 41 -4.51 -1.87 -10.79
C SER A 41 -4.37 -3.32 -10.32
N ALA A 42 -3.46 -4.10 -10.91
CA ALA A 42 -3.28 -5.50 -10.54
C ALA A 42 -3.12 -5.67 -9.02
N ALA A 43 -2.43 -4.74 -8.36
CA ALA A 43 -2.29 -4.69 -6.90
C ALA A 43 -3.63 -4.46 -6.17
N ALA A 44 -4.49 -3.56 -6.64
CA ALA A 44 -5.81 -3.36 -6.03
C ALA A 44 -6.68 -4.62 -6.16
N ARG A 45 -6.66 -5.28 -7.32
CA ARG A 45 -7.43 -6.51 -7.54
C ARG A 45 -6.90 -7.69 -6.72
N LEU A 46 -5.58 -7.83 -6.60
CA LEU A 46 -4.97 -8.83 -5.72
C LEU A 46 -5.33 -8.58 -4.25
N SER A 47 -5.40 -7.32 -3.81
CA SER A 47 -5.82 -6.99 -2.44
C SER A 47 -7.29 -7.35 -2.19
N GLU A 48 -8.17 -7.14 -3.17
CA GLU A 48 -9.58 -7.53 -3.08
C GLU A 48 -9.73 -9.05 -2.94
N ILE A 49 -9.00 -9.82 -3.75
CA ILE A 49 -8.98 -11.29 -3.67
C ILE A 49 -8.43 -11.73 -2.30
N ALA A 50 -7.35 -11.13 -1.83
CA ALA A 50 -6.73 -11.47 -0.55
C ALA A 50 -7.62 -11.21 0.67
N GLN A 51 -8.60 -10.29 0.56
CA GLN A 51 -9.60 -10.02 1.61
C GLN A 51 -10.84 -10.91 1.50
N ARG A 52 -11.14 -11.41 0.30
CA ARG A 52 -12.34 -12.23 0.03
C ARG A 52 -12.15 -13.70 0.38
N TYR A 53 -10.94 -14.23 0.21
CA TYR A 53 -10.67 -15.66 0.29
C TYR A 53 -9.64 -15.99 1.39
N GLU A 54 -9.97 -16.97 2.21
CA GLU A 54 -9.08 -17.57 3.20
C GLU A 54 -8.42 -18.85 2.67
N VAL A 55 -7.46 -19.40 3.43
CA VAL A 55 -6.81 -20.66 3.06
C VAL A 55 -7.83 -21.80 3.09
N GLY A 56 -7.92 -22.54 1.99
CA GLY A 56 -8.90 -23.61 1.78
C GLY A 56 -10.08 -23.19 0.90
N ASP A 57 -10.30 -21.89 0.71
CA ASP A 57 -11.39 -21.40 -0.13
C ASP A 57 -11.11 -21.58 -1.62
N GLU A 58 -12.13 -21.98 -2.35
CA GLU A 58 -12.13 -22.03 -3.81
C GLU A 58 -12.36 -20.64 -4.41
N LEU A 59 -11.55 -20.27 -5.39
CA LEU A 59 -11.69 -19.00 -6.11
C LEU A 59 -12.89 -19.06 -7.06
N SER A 60 -13.51 -17.90 -7.29
CA SER A 60 -14.42 -17.77 -8.43
C SER A 60 -13.65 -17.97 -9.74
N ALA A 61 -14.32 -18.47 -10.79
CA ALA A 61 -13.68 -18.65 -12.11
C ALA A 61 -13.08 -17.34 -12.68
N SER A 62 -13.63 -16.18 -12.30
CA SER A 62 -13.08 -14.88 -12.71
C SER A 62 -11.76 -14.59 -11.99
N ASP A 63 -11.72 -14.79 -10.67
CA ASP A 63 -10.54 -14.54 -9.84
C ASP A 63 -9.44 -15.56 -10.12
N GLU A 64 -9.80 -16.82 -10.35
CA GLU A 64 -8.86 -17.85 -10.82
C GLU A 64 -8.16 -17.43 -12.12
N ARG A 65 -8.92 -16.99 -13.15
CA ARG A 65 -8.33 -16.51 -14.40
C ARG A 65 -7.40 -15.33 -14.19
N PHE A 66 -7.78 -14.42 -13.30
CA PHE A 66 -6.93 -13.27 -12.94
C PHE A 66 -5.62 -13.72 -12.28
N ILE A 67 -5.69 -14.65 -11.32
CA ILE A 67 -4.50 -15.20 -10.66
C ILE A 67 -3.61 -15.98 -11.64
N LYS A 68 -4.17 -16.80 -12.52
CA LYS A 68 -3.39 -17.52 -13.54
C LYS A 68 -2.67 -16.59 -14.51
N LYS A 69 -3.24 -15.41 -14.76
CA LYS A 69 -2.67 -14.38 -15.64
C LYS A 69 -1.59 -13.54 -14.96
N THR A 70 -1.76 -13.23 -13.67
CA THR A 70 -0.93 -12.25 -12.94
C THR A 70 0.07 -12.90 -11.98
N GLY A 71 -0.30 -14.05 -11.43
CA GLY A 71 0.52 -14.83 -10.53
C GLY A 71 1.68 -15.49 -11.25
N THR A 72 2.75 -15.70 -10.50
CA THR A 72 3.91 -16.44 -10.97
C THR A 72 3.59 -17.94 -10.98
N PRO A 73 3.71 -18.63 -12.13
CA PRO A 73 3.45 -20.07 -12.21
C PRO A 73 4.57 -20.91 -11.61
N ALA A 74 4.23 -22.12 -11.19
CA ALA A 74 5.19 -23.19 -10.91
C ALA A 74 5.88 -23.58 -12.22
N SER A 75 7.21 -23.52 -12.27
CA SER A 75 7.94 -23.95 -13.47
C SER A 75 7.82 -25.47 -13.61
N GLY A 76 7.10 -25.93 -14.64
CA GLY A 76 6.66 -27.32 -14.81
C GLY A 76 7.72 -28.33 -15.26
N SER A 77 9.00 -28.13 -15.00
CA SER A 77 10.03 -29.10 -15.38
C SER A 77 11.09 -29.18 -14.29
N ALA A 78 11.05 -30.25 -13.48
CA ALA A 78 12.08 -30.90 -12.62
C ALA A 78 13.26 -30.10 -12.00
N LEU A 79 13.27 -28.79 -12.13
CA LEU A 79 14.27 -27.82 -11.74
C LEU A 79 13.47 -26.70 -11.09
N LEU A 80 13.52 -26.68 -9.76
CA LEU A 80 13.13 -25.59 -8.85
C LEU A 80 12.72 -24.31 -9.58
N GLY A 81 11.41 -24.13 -9.78
CA GLY A 81 10.88 -22.97 -10.48
C GLY A 81 11.15 -21.72 -9.66
N THR A 82 12.19 -20.98 -10.02
CA THR A 82 12.61 -19.77 -9.32
C THR A 82 12.08 -18.58 -10.10
N ALA A 83 11.14 -17.86 -9.52
CA ALA A 83 10.74 -16.56 -10.05
C ALA A 83 11.38 -15.45 -9.24
N ALA A 84 11.77 -14.38 -9.92
CA ALA A 84 12.24 -13.16 -9.30
C ALA A 84 11.61 -11.96 -9.99
N ASN A 85 10.86 -11.14 -9.25
CA ASN A 85 10.24 -9.91 -9.75
C ASN A 85 10.81 -8.73 -8.96
N CYS A 86 11.52 -7.85 -9.65
CA CYS A 86 12.05 -6.61 -9.06
C CYS A 86 11.18 -5.42 -9.44
N PHE A 87 11.08 -4.45 -8.54
CA PHE A 87 10.24 -3.27 -8.70
C PHE A 87 10.91 -2.03 -8.11
N ASN A 88 10.49 -0.89 -8.62
CA ASN A 88 10.87 0.43 -8.12
C ASN A 88 9.72 1.39 -8.42
N THR A 89 8.96 1.74 -7.39
CA THR A 89 7.77 2.57 -7.50
C THR A 89 7.94 3.84 -6.69
N LEU A 90 7.68 4.98 -7.33
CA LEU A 90 7.68 6.29 -6.71
C LEU A 90 6.26 6.86 -6.74
N ARG A 91 5.82 7.46 -5.63
CA ARG A 91 4.55 8.19 -5.57
C ARG A 91 4.70 9.50 -4.79
N THR A 92 3.93 10.50 -5.19
CA THR A 92 3.78 11.79 -4.50
C THR A 92 2.40 11.91 -3.86
N GLY A 93 2.32 12.46 -2.64
CA GLY A 93 1.05 12.74 -1.96
C GLY A 93 1.17 13.49 -0.62
N GLY A 94 0.05 13.90 -0.04
CA GLY A 94 -0.04 14.41 1.34
C GLY A 94 0.67 15.75 1.65
N VAL A 95 0.97 16.61 0.65
CA VAL A 95 1.82 17.84 0.71
C VAL A 95 3.25 17.58 0.21
N ASN A 96 3.41 17.37 -1.11
CA ASN A 96 4.70 17.14 -1.76
C ASN A 96 5.57 16.05 -1.10
N GLY A 97 4.95 15.17 -0.30
CA GLY A 97 5.57 13.99 0.27
C GLY A 97 5.89 13.04 -0.87
N ARG A 98 7.11 12.54 -0.90
CA ARG A 98 7.56 11.54 -1.88
C ARG A 98 7.86 10.26 -1.12
N GLY A 99 7.28 9.16 -1.58
CA GLY A 99 7.53 7.82 -1.08
C GLY A 99 8.01 6.93 -2.22
N ARG A 100 9.14 6.25 -2.01
CA ARG A 100 9.71 5.28 -2.94
C ARG A 100 9.71 3.92 -2.27
N VAL A 101 9.34 2.87 -3.03
CA VAL A 101 9.51 1.48 -2.63
C VAL A 101 10.26 0.76 -3.74
N GLU A 102 11.39 0.15 -3.42
CA GLU A 102 12.18 -0.63 -4.38
C GLU A 102 12.62 -1.96 -3.78
N GLY A 103 12.61 -3.03 -4.55
CA GLY A 103 12.92 -4.35 -4.02
C GLY A 103 12.79 -5.46 -5.05
N CYS A 104 12.99 -6.68 -4.59
CA CYS A 104 12.78 -7.89 -5.36
C CYS A 104 12.08 -8.95 -4.53
N HIS A 105 11.10 -9.60 -5.14
CA HIS A 105 10.43 -10.77 -4.62
C HIS A 105 10.97 -12.00 -5.33
N GLY A 106 11.08 -13.12 -4.61
CA GLY A 106 11.31 -14.39 -5.23
C GLY A 106 10.50 -15.51 -4.59
N SER A 107 10.06 -16.45 -5.41
CA SER A 107 9.37 -17.64 -4.95
C SER A 107 9.99 -18.87 -5.61
N VAL A 108 10.02 -19.96 -4.86
CA VAL A 108 10.33 -21.29 -5.36
C VAL A 108 9.15 -22.19 -5.05
N ILE A 109 8.44 -22.58 -6.10
CA ILE A 109 7.46 -23.66 -6.02
C ILE A 109 8.22 -24.95 -6.31
N GLY A 110 8.43 -25.76 -5.27
CA GLY A 110 9.26 -26.96 -5.34
C GLY A 110 8.54 -28.13 -6.00
N SER A 111 9.27 -29.22 -6.24
CA SER A 111 8.64 -30.49 -6.64
C SER A 111 7.84 -31.06 -5.47
N GLY A 112 6.52 -31.14 -5.62
CA GLY A 112 5.61 -31.66 -4.59
C GLY A 112 5.04 -30.56 -3.70
N ILE A 113 5.08 -30.75 -2.38
CA ILE A 113 4.40 -29.85 -1.44
C ILE A 113 5.30 -28.79 -0.81
N THR A 114 6.62 -28.86 -0.95
CA THR A 114 7.53 -27.94 -0.24
C THR A 114 7.85 -26.73 -1.09
N ASN A 115 7.51 -25.54 -0.60
CA ASN A 115 7.69 -24.27 -1.29
C ASN A 115 8.45 -23.29 -0.42
N SER A 116 9.00 -22.25 -1.04
CA SER A 116 9.60 -21.13 -0.32
C SER A 116 9.32 -19.81 -1.00
N TRP A 117 9.41 -18.74 -0.22
CA TRP A 117 9.42 -17.38 -0.71
C TRP A 117 10.51 -16.59 0.02
N ARG A 118 11.03 -15.60 -0.69
CA ARG A 118 11.95 -14.59 -0.18
C ARG A 118 11.55 -13.24 -0.73
N THR A 119 11.83 -12.21 0.02
CA THR A 119 11.54 -10.85 -0.39
C THR A 119 12.48 -9.91 0.33
N GLY A 120 12.87 -8.87 -0.38
CA GLY A 120 13.52 -7.73 0.22
C GLY A 120 13.14 -6.46 -0.52
N TYR A 121 12.77 -5.43 0.22
CA TYR A 121 12.53 -4.10 -0.32
C TYR A 121 12.91 -3.02 0.68
N THR A 122 13.15 -1.83 0.16
CA THR A 122 13.38 -0.61 0.93
C THR A 122 12.27 0.37 0.61
N ALA A 123 11.60 0.87 1.65
CA ALA A 123 10.63 1.95 1.55
C ALA A 123 11.24 3.23 2.16
N THR A 124 11.33 4.30 1.38
CA THR A 124 11.96 5.57 1.78
C THR A 124 11.09 6.77 1.42
N GLY A 125 10.88 7.63 2.42
CA GLY A 125 10.17 8.90 2.32
C GLY A 125 11.12 10.10 2.34
N ASN A 126 10.72 11.21 1.71
CA ASN A 126 11.45 12.47 1.78
C ASN A 126 11.29 13.17 3.15
N SER A 127 11.87 14.37 3.30
CA SER A 127 11.84 15.13 4.56
C SER A 127 10.43 15.52 5.05
N GLN A 128 9.43 15.51 4.17
CA GLN A 128 8.03 15.83 4.50
C GLN A 128 7.27 14.63 5.09
N VAL A 129 7.75 13.41 4.87
CA VAL A 129 7.25 12.20 5.52
C VAL A 129 7.74 12.18 6.97
N ARG A 130 6.87 11.85 7.92
CA ARG A 130 7.17 11.79 9.36
C ARG A 130 7.02 10.38 9.94
N LYS A 131 6.19 9.56 9.30
CA LYS A 131 5.94 8.19 9.69
C LYS A 131 5.77 7.35 8.42
N LEU A 132 6.19 6.10 8.52
CA LEU A 132 6.09 5.09 7.50
C LEU A 132 5.56 3.81 8.14
N ARG A 133 4.83 3.00 7.37
CA ARG A 133 4.41 1.64 7.68
C ARG A 133 4.56 0.89 6.38
N ALA A 134 5.06 -0.32 6.47
CA ALA A 134 5.24 -1.18 5.33
C ALA A 134 4.81 -2.61 5.71
N ALA A 135 4.17 -3.29 4.77
CA ALA A 135 3.66 -4.63 4.92
C ALA A 135 3.76 -5.38 3.59
N GLU A 136 3.78 -6.69 3.69
CA GLU A 136 3.73 -7.59 2.55
C GLU A 136 2.67 -8.65 2.72
N HIS A 137 2.15 -9.09 1.59
CA HIS A 137 1.10 -10.07 1.48
C HIS A 137 1.53 -11.15 0.50
N ILE A 138 1.81 -12.34 1.01
CA ILE A 138 2.18 -13.51 0.21
C ILE A 138 0.97 -14.42 0.16
N ARG A 139 0.59 -14.84 -1.04
CA ARG A 139 -0.47 -15.82 -1.27
C ARG A 139 0.01 -16.87 -2.28
N ALA A 140 -0.34 -18.12 -2.03
CA ALA A 140 -0.15 -19.20 -2.99
C ALA A 140 -1.49 -19.85 -3.31
N TYR A 141 -1.65 -20.29 -4.56
CA TYR A 141 -2.89 -20.82 -5.10
C TYR A 141 -2.64 -22.17 -5.76
N GLY A 142 -3.58 -23.09 -5.58
CA GLY A 142 -3.44 -24.46 -6.03
C GLY A 142 -4.73 -25.25 -5.82
N LEU A 143 -4.62 -26.58 -5.76
CA LEU A 143 -5.79 -27.44 -5.60
C LEU A 143 -6.36 -27.32 -4.17
N VAL A 144 -7.67 -27.16 -4.08
CA VAL A 144 -8.46 -27.19 -2.83
C VAL A 144 -9.70 -28.08 -3.01
N GLY A 145 -10.22 -28.62 -1.91
CA GLY A 145 -11.43 -29.45 -1.93
C GLY A 145 -11.32 -30.68 -2.83
N SER A 146 -12.40 -30.98 -3.57
CA SER A 146 -12.51 -32.13 -4.48
C SER A 146 -11.93 -31.91 -5.88
N GLY A 147 -11.22 -30.79 -6.10
CA GLY A 147 -10.63 -30.45 -7.40
C GLY A 147 -10.73 -28.97 -7.80
N GLY A 148 -11.20 -28.11 -6.89
CA GLY A 148 -11.26 -26.67 -7.10
C GLY A 148 -9.89 -26.00 -7.09
N PHE A 149 -9.81 -24.77 -7.58
CA PHE A 149 -8.60 -23.94 -7.53
C PHE A 149 -8.78 -22.82 -6.50
N GLY A 150 -7.89 -22.76 -5.51
CA GLY A 150 -8.11 -21.96 -4.31
C GLY A 150 -6.84 -21.48 -3.63
N VAL A 151 -6.99 -20.76 -2.52
CA VAL A 151 -5.86 -20.30 -1.71
C VAL A 151 -5.33 -21.47 -0.88
N VAL A 152 -4.07 -21.84 -1.07
CA VAL A 152 -3.42 -22.95 -0.35
C VAL A 152 -2.41 -22.48 0.68
N TYR A 153 -2.01 -21.21 0.62
CA TYR A 153 -1.15 -20.58 1.61
C TYR A 153 -1.41 -19.08 1.64
N SER A 154 -1.42 -18.53 2.85
CA SER A 154 -1.58 -17.10 3.10
C SER A 154 -0.65 -16.67 4.22
N ARG A 155 0.07 -15.58 3.98
CA ARG A 155 0.88 -14.94 5.01
C ARG A 155 0.94 -13.44 4.79
N ASP A 156 0.59 -12.71 5.83
CA ASP A 156 0.86 -11.29 5.93
C ASP A 156 2.06 -11.09 6.83
N VAL A 157 3.02 -10.32 6.36
CA VAL A 157 4.22 -10.00 7.12
C VAL A 157 4.35 -8.51 7.21
N SER A 158 4.30 -8.01 8.43
CA SER A 158 4.64 -6.63 8.73
C SER A 158 5.79 -6.63 9.73
N SER A 159 6.71 -5.69 9.57
CA SER A 159 7.64 -5.32 10.63
C SER A 159 6.97 -4.27 11.51
N GLY A 160 7.27 -4.29 12.81
CA GLY A 160 6.78 -3.29 13.74
C GLY A 160 7.37 -1.92 13.41
N ILE A 161 6.67 -1.13 12.59
CA ILE A 161 7.15 0.17 12.14
C ILE A 161 6.30 1.26 12.77
N LEU A 162 6.93 2.07 13.61
CA LEU A 162 6.41 3.36 14.05
C LEU A 162 7.49 4.43 13.84
N ASN A 163 7.08 5.57 13.29
CA ASN A 163 7.81 6.84 13.31
C ASN A 163 9.22 6.84 12.67
N THR A 164 9.40 6.17 11.52
CA THR A 164 10.59 6.33 10.67
C THR A 164 10.23 6.90 9.29
N ARG A 165 11.24 7.34 8.54
CA ARG A 165 11.14 7.77 7.13
C ARG A 165 11.80 6.80 6.16
N SER A 166 12.55 5.81 6.66
CA SER A 166 13.11 4.76 5.84
C SER A 166 13.00 3.44 6.57
N HIS A 167 12.70 2.38 5.84
CA HIS A 167 12.62 1.04 6.37
C HIS A 167 13.10 0.03 5.33
N GLN A 168 13.97 -0.86 5.75
CA GLN A 168 14.39 -2.01 4.97
C GLN A 168 13.68 -3.25 5.51
N PHE A 169 13.06 -3.98 4.60
CA PHE A 169 12.40 -5.24 4.85
C PHE A 169 13.19 -6.36 4.18
N SER A 170 13.42 -7.46 4.90
CA SER A 170 13.90 -8.70 4.29
C SER A 170 13.36 -9.88 5.08
N ARG A 171 12.67 -10.79 4.38
CA ARG A 171 12.13 -12.02 4.97
C ARG A 171 12.18 -13.17 3.98
N SER A 172 12.18 -14.36 4.54
CA SER A 172 11.98 -15.59 3.80
C SER A 172 11.28 -16.60 4.69
N ALA A 173 10.47 -17.46 4.09
CA ALA A 173 9.91 -18.61 4.78
C ALA A 173 9.65 -19.77 3.82
N THR A 174 9.47 -20.95 4.41
CA THR A 174 9.04 -22.17 3.71
C THR A 174 7.62 -22.52 4.12
N PHE A 175 6.85 -23.11 3.21
CA PHE A 175 5.51 -23.61 3.49
C PHE A 175 5.24 -24.92 2.76
N LYS A 176 4.29 -25.70 3.29
CA LYS A 176 3.87 -26.99 2.71
C LYS A 176 2.49 -26.89 2.09
N ALA A 177 2.40 -26.90 0.76
CA ALA A 177 1.16 -26.92 -0.01
C ALA A 177 1.42 -27.36 -1.47
N LEU A 178 0.41 -27.94 -2.13
CA LEU A 178 0.43 -28.09 -3.59
C LEU A 178 0.06 -26.75 -4.24
N ALA A 179 1.06 -25.90 -4.47
CA ALA A 179 0.88 -24.61 -5.12
C ALA A 179 1.17 -24.70 -6.62
N ALA A 180 0.34 -24.03 -7.43
CA ALA A 180 0.55 -23.84 -8.85
C ALA A 180 0.93 -22.39 -9.17
N TYR A 181 0.48 -21.42 -8.37
CA TYR A 181 0.78 -20.00 -8.56
C TYR A 181 1.10 -19.32 -7.24
N VAL A 182 1.94 -18.28 -7.28
CA VAL A 182 2.23 -17.39 -6.14
C VAL A 182 2.06 -15.93 -6.55
N THR A 183 1.48 -15.13 -5.66
CA THR A 183 1.44 -13.67 -5.76
C THR A 183 2.06 -13.05 -4.53
N VAL A 184 2.82 -11.97 -4.71
CA VAL A 184 3.41 -11.20 -3.63
C VAL A 184 2.99 -9.75 -3.81
N GLN A 185 2.45 -9.13 -2.78
CA GLN A 185 2.11 -7.71 -2.78
C GLN A 185 2.86 -6.97 -1.67
N TYR A 186 3.11 -5.69 -1.90
CA TYR A 186 3.60 -4.76 -0.88
C TYR A 186 2.64 -3.58 -0.72
N ASP A 187 2.53 -3.10 0.51
CA ASP A 187 1.87 -1.85 0.87
C ASP A 187 2.83 -1.05 1.75
N ALA A 188 3.20 0.15 1.30
CA ALA A 188 3.86 1.13 2.12
C ALA A 188 3.01 2.40 2.23
N THR A 189 2.59 2.74 3.45
CA THR A 189 1.85 3.98 3.74
C THR A 189 2.78 5.01 4.38
N PHE A 190 2.74 6.22 3.84
CA PHE A 190 3.56 7.37 4.24
C PHE A 190 2.66 8.45 4.84
N TRP A 191 2.97 8.91 6.05
CA TRP A 191 2.25 9.99 6.71
C TRP A 191 3.11 11.25 6.77
N THR A 192 2.47 12.39 6.52
CA THR A 192 3.04 13.73 6.60
C THR A 192 2.32 14.52 7.71
N SER A 193 2.61 15.81 7.87
CA SER A 193 1.88 16.68 8.80
C SER A 193 0.43 16.98 8.40
N ARG A 194 0.02 16.76 7.13
CA ARG A 194 -1.32 17.16 6.64
C ARG A 194 -2.11 16.04 5.96
N GLY A 195 -1.59 14.82 5.95
CA GLY A 195 -2.27 13.67 5.35
C GLY A 195 -1.33 12.50 5.09
N SER A 196 -1.83 11.50 4.40
CA SER A 196 -1.09 10.30 4.03
C SER A 196 -1.29 9.90 2.57
N PHE A 197 -0.39 9.07 2.07
CA PHE A 197 -0.52 8.42 0.78
C PHE A 197 0.17 7.05 0.83
N SER A 198 -0.26 6.12 -0.03
CA SER A 198 0.27 4.76 -0.04
C SER A 198 0.90 4.41 -1.39
N VAL A 199 1.96 3.62 -1.35
CA VAL A 199 2.58 2.99 -2.50
C VAL A 199 2.28 1.50 -2.39
N VAL A 200 1.53 0.97 -3.36
CA VAL A 200 1.15 -0.44 -3.43
C VAL A 200 1.63 -1.04 -4.75
N GLY A 201 1.97 -2.32 -4.73
CA GLY A 201 2.34 -3.05 -5.93
C GLY A 201 2.47 -4.55 -5.66
N GLY A 202 2.83 -5.29 -6.69
CA GLY A 202 2.96 -6.75 -6.68
C GLY A 202 3.19 -7.29 -8.07
#